data_AF-A0A3D5BW37-F1
#
_entry.id   AF-A0A3D5BW37-F1
#
_cell.length_a   1.000
_cell.length_b   1.000
_cell.length_c   1.000
_cell.angle_alpha   90.00
_cell.angle_beta   90.00
_cell.angle_gamma   90.00
#
_symmetry.space_group_name_H-M   'P 1'
#
loop_
_entity.id
_entity.type
_entity.pdbx_description
1 polymer ?
#
loop_
_entity_poly.entity_id
_entity_poly.type
_entity_poly.pdbx_seq_one_letter_code
_entity_poly.pdbx_strand_id
1 'polypeptide(L)'
;MSAVAAITPSQLSLKDLPWQIRWDKDRCTLCGQCAAVCPMQTLELGTFRKRIVKVPAGLKSKPENEHTVYYGIRQRTAPHQACIGCATCTMVCPNDAIMPMHSDEKDKLRMHVNLGGQPRTRGGRRNDSGSVLDQIKFIRISMLTDPALDSGRHEFDLRTLIGRIQSPAEGLATFKEQGWAPAVREIYPLMIGSMSFGALSPNMWEGLQMGVAYLNEELNMPVRMCTGEGGCPPRLLRSRFLKYVILQIASGYFGWDEIIHAIPHMKEDPCAIEIKYGQGAKPGDGGLLMWHKVNKLIAAIRGVPPGVSLPSPPTHQTQYSIEESVAKMIQSMSMAWGFRVPVYPKISATTTTN
;
A
#
# COMPACT_ATOMS: atom_id res chain seq x y z
N MET A 1 14.65 35.70 -3.90
CA MET A 1 13.83 35.25 -2.74
C MET A 1 13.35 36.51 -2.03
N SER A 2 12.03 36.70 -1.88
CA SER A 2 11.48 37.92 -1.24
C SER A 2 11.55 37.79 0.29
N ALA A 3 12.08 38.83 0.95
CA ALA A 3 12.36 38.90 2.37
C ALA A 3 11.21 39.56 3.17
N VAL A 4 9.97 39.10 3.01
CA VAL A 4 8.79 39.74 3.66
C VAL A 4 7.82 38.74 4.30
N ALA A 5 8.28 37.57 4.72
CA ALA A 5 7.56 36.78 5.72
C ALA A 5 8.35 36.87 7.03
N ALA A 6 7.67 37.19 8.13
CA ALA A 6 8.25 37.04 9.46
C ALA A 6 8.55 35.54 9.64
N ILE A 7 9.83 35.18 9.58
CA ILE A 7 10.26 33.79 9.81
C ILE A 7 10.08 33.56 11.31
N THR A 8 9.06 32.80 11.69
CA THR A 8 8.91 32.36 13.08
C THR A 8 9.89 31.21 13.33
N PRO A 9 10.40 31.04 14.57
CA PRO A 9 11.17 29.85 14.92
C PRO A 9 10.43 28.59 14.48
N SER A 10 11.16 27.65 13.86
CA SER A 10 10.63 26.38 13.32
C SER A 10 9.76 26.47 12.06
N GLN A 11 9.65 27.63 11.42
CA GLN A 11 8.99 27.75 10.11
C GLN A 11 9.88 27.20 8.99
N LEU A 12 9.32 26.32 8.17
CA LEU A 12 10.00 25.77 6.99
C LEU A 12 10.21 26.85 5.93
N SER A 13 11.41 26.88 5.35
CA SER A 13 11.70 27.63 4.15
C SER A 13 11.41 26.80 2.89
N LEU A 14 11.35 27.44 1.73
CA LEU A 14 11.19 26.72 0.45
C LEU A 14 12.31 25.71 0.20
N LYS A 15 13.53 25.99 0.67
CA LYS A 15 14.67 25.08 0.50
C LYS A 15 14.56 23.82 1.35
N ASP A 16 13.78 23.87 2.42
CA ASP A 16 13.59 22.73 3.33
C ASP A 16 12.54 21.74 2.79
N LEU A 17 11.84 22.10 1.71
CA LEU A 17 10.88 21.22 1.04
C LEU A 17 11.59 20.37 -0.03
N PRO A 18 11.20 19.09 -0.17
CA PRO A 18 11.78 18.20 -1.17
C PRO A 18 11.44 18.62 -2.60
N TRP A 19 10.25 19.18 -2.82
CA TRP A 19 9.82 19.68 -4.12
C TRP A 19 9.64 21.20 -4.08
N GLN A 20 10.37 21.89 -4.94
CA GLN A 20 10.34 23.34 -5.09
C GLN A 20 9.69 23.71 -6.42
N ILE A 21 8.81 24.70 -6.41
CA ILE A 21 8.09 25.12 -7.60
C ILE A 21 8.88 26.24 -8.28
N ARG A 22 9.39 25.93 -9.48
CA ARG A 22 9.97 26.91 -10.38
C ARG A 22 8.84 27.56 -11.17
N TRP A 23 8.70 28.87 -11.02
CA TRP A 23 7.72 29.67 -11.75
C TRP A 23 8.44 30.82 -12.45
N ASP A 24 8.14 30.99 -13.73
CA ASP A 24 8.65 32.07 -14.57
C ASP A 24 7.58 33.15 -14.75
N LYS A 25 7.89 34.37 -14.33
CA LYS A 25 6.97 35.51 -14.39
C LYS A 25 6.72 35.94 -15.83
N ASP A 26 7.72 35.87 -16.69
CA ASP A 26 7.64 36.47 -18.03
C ASP A 26 6.85 35.59 -19.00
N ARG A 27 6.78 34.28 -18.72
CA ARG A 27 5.99 33.31 -19.50
C ARG A 27 4.56 33.14 -19.01
N CYS A 28 4.26 33.51 -17.78
CA CYS A 28 3.00 33.21 -17.13
C CYS A 28 1.88 34.16 -17.58
N THR A 29 0.77 33.60 -18.09
CA THR A 29 -0.44 34.35 -18.47
C THR A 29 -1.37 34.66 -17.31
N LEU A 30 -1.02 34.25 -16.08
CA LEU A 30 -1.81 34.44 -14.86
C LEU A 30 -3.24 33.85 -14.92
N CYS A 31 -3.46 32.79 -15.70
CA CYS A 31 -4.77 32.13 -15.84
C CYS A 31 -5.27 31.39 -14.58
N GLY A 32 -4.42 31.13 -13.59
CA GLY A 32 -4.78 30.47 -12.33
C GLY A 32 -5.04 28.95 -12.40
N GLN A 33 -5.03 28.34 -13.58
CA GLN A 33 -5.35 26.91 -13.78
C GLN A 33 -4.47 25.97 -12.95
N CYS A 34 -3.16 26.27 -12.86
CA CYS A 34 -2.22 25.46 -12.09
C CYS A 34 -2.55 25.41 -10.59
N ALA A 35 -3.07 26.50 -10.00
CA ALA A 35 -3.47 26.53 -8.61
C ALA A 35 -4.80 25.81 -8.37
N ALA A 36 -5.75 25.95 -9.30
CA ALA A 36 -7.06 25.30 -9.21
C ALA A 36 -6.96 23.76 -9.24
N VAL A 37 -6.04 23.22 -10.04
CA VAL A 37 -5.88 21.76 -10.20
C VAL A 37 -4.90 21.16 -9.17
N CYS A 38 -4.22 21.98 -8.36
CA CYS A 38 -3.23 21.48 -7.40
C CYS A 38 -3.89 20.67 -6.27
N PRO A 39 -3.66 19.35 -6.15
CA PRO A 39 -4.35 18.51 -5.18
C PRO A 39 -3.96 18.85 -3.73
N MET A 40 -2.70 19.27 -3.53
CA MET A 40 -2.16 19.65 -2.22
C MET A 40 -2.40 21.12 -1.87
N GLN A 41 -3.07 21.88 -2.75
CA GLN A 41 -3.28 23.33 -2.62
C GLN A 41 -1.97 24.10 -2.29
N THR A 42 -0.87 23.65 -2.89
CA THR A 42 0.48 24.18 -2.63
C THR A 42 0.68 25.60 -3.17
N LEU A 43 -0.11 26.00 -4.17
CA LEU A 43 0.05 27.26 -4.89
C LEU A 43 -0.83 28.35 -4.30
N GLU A 44 -0.21 29.45 -3.92
CA GLU A 44 -0.85 30.69 -3.50
C GLU A 44 -0.76 31.71 -4.63
N LEU A 45 -1.92 32.12 -5.15
CA LEU A 45 -2.03 33.22 -6.10
C LEU A 45 -2.18 34.54 -5.33
N GLY A 46 -1.46 35.57 -5.74
CA GLY A 46 -1.60 36.87 -5.09
C GLY A 46 -0.70 37.96 -5.65
N THR A 47 -0.82 39.13 -5.02
CA THR A 47 0.06 40.28 -5.23
C THR A 47 1.21 40.22 -4.24
N PHE A 48 2.43 40.12 -4.74
CA PHE A 48 3.62 40.00 -3.93
C PHE A 48 4.49 41.24 -4.08
N ARG A 49 5.14 41.63 -2.97
CA ARG A 49 6.12 42.73 -2.94
C ARG A 49 7.53 42.13 -2.99
N LYS A 50 8.35 42.59 -3.92
CA LYS A 50 9.77 42.24 -4.02
C LYS A 50 10.62 43.45 -3.68
N ARG A 51 11.52 43.29 -2.71
CA ARG A 51 12.58 44.26 -2.42
C ARG A 51 13.72 44.04 -3.42
N ILE A 52 14.10 45.09 -4.13
CA ILE A 52 15.26 45.15 -5.01
C ILE A 52 16.23 46.14 -4.36
N VAL A 53 17.46 45.68 -4.10
CA VAL A 53 18.51 46.54 -3.58
C VAL A 53 19.24 47.12 -4.78
N LYS A 54 19.07 48.42 -5.04
CA LYS A 54 19.82 49.13 -6.07
C LYS A 54 21.19 49.44 -5.49
N VAL A 55 22.20 48.71 -5.96
CA VAL A 55 23.60 48.94 -5.59
C VAL A 55 24.19 49.90 -6.64
N PRO A 56 24.50 51.15 -6.27
CA PRO A 56 25.10 52.10 -7.20
C PRO A 56 26.53 51.66 -7.58
N ALA A 57 26.97 52.02 -8.79
CA ALA A 57 28.32 51.73 -9.26
C ALA A 57 29.32 52.65 -8.54
N GLY A 58 29.98 52.11 -7.50
CA GLY A 58 31.02 52.79 -6.72
C GLY A 58 30.78 52.71 -5.20
N LEU A 59 31.84 52.98 -4.43
CA LEU A 59 31.84 52.86 -2.95
C LEU A 59 31.28 54.10 -2.23
N LYS A 60 30.96 55.18 -2.95
CA LYS A 60 30.62 56.49 -2.35
C LYS A 60 29.15 56.62 -1.95
N SER A 61 28.23 55.89 -2.57
CA SER A 61 26.80 55.99 -2.31
C SER A 61 26.27 54.75 -1.59
N LYS A 62 25.36 54.97 -0.64
CA LYS A 62 24.70 53.89 0.09
C LYS A 62 23.69 53.18 -0.83
N PRO A 63 23.54 51.85 -0.72
CA PRO A 63 22.54 51.12 -1.49
C PRO A 63 21.12 51.53 -1.07
N GLU A 64 20.25 51.72 -2.06
CA GLU A 64 18.85 52.10 -1.84
C GLU A 64 17.92 50.89 -2.00
N ASN A 65 16.82 50.90 -1.25
CA ASN A 65 15.80 49.87 -1.32
C ASN A 65 14.64 50.33 -2.19
N GLU A 66 14.48 49.69 -3.34
CA GLU A 66 13.30 49.86 -4.18
C GLU A 66 12.36 48.68 -3.98
N HIS A 67 11.05 48.95 -3.97
CA HIS A 67 10.04 47.92 -3.84
C HIS A 67 9.20 47.85 -5.10
N THR A 68 9.17 46.68 -5.72
CA THR A 68 8.32 46.39 -6.87
C THR A 68 7.19 45.47 -6.46
N VAL A 69 5.99 45.70 -6.99
CA VAL A 69 4.84 44.82 -6.80
C VAL A 69 4.69 43.95 -8.04
N TYR A 70 4.39 42.67 -7.86
CA TYR A 70 4.11 41.75 -8.97
C TYR A 70 2.95 40.82 -8.63
N TYR A 71 2.14 40.50 -9.64
CA TYR A 71 1.15 39.43 -9.59
C TYR A 71 1.85 38.12 -9.90
N GLY A 72 1.56 37.07 -9.15
CA GLY A 72 2.25 35.81 -9.37
C GLY A 72 1.77 34.64 -8.54
N ILE A 73 2.62 33.63 -8.52
CA ILE A 73 2.41 32.37 -7.83
C ILE A 73 3.50 32.20 -6.78
N ARG A 74 3.12 31.78 -5.57
CA ARG A 74 4.04 31.42 -4.50
C ARG A 74 3.73 30.02 -4.00
N GLN A 75 4.78 29.24 -3.71
CA GLN A 75 4.63 27.96 -3.04
C GLN A 75 4.46 28.17 -1.53
N ARG A 76 3.46 27.52 -0.95
CA ARG A 76 3.25 27.45 0.50
C ARG A 76 4.30 26.55 1.15
N THR A 77 4.70 26.87 2.38
CA THR A 77 5.74 26.13 3.12
C THR A 77 5.21 25.24 4.24
N ALA A 78 3.90 25.24 4.49
CA ALA A 78 3.31 24.39 5.52
C ALA A 78 3.44 22.90 5.16
N PRO A 79 3.80 22.01 6.12
CA PRO A 79 4.02 20.59 5.83
C PRO A 79 2.87 19.87 5.13
N HIS A 80 1.62 20.18 5.51
CA HIS A 80 0.41 19.56 4.95
C HIS A 80 0.07 20.07 3.54
N GLN A 81 0.68 21.17 3.08
CA GLN A 81 0.51 21.75 1.74
C GLN A 81 1.78 21.62 0.89
N ALA A 82 2.75 20.82 1.33
CA ALA A 82 4.00 20.60 0.61
C ALA A 82 3.74 19.98 -0.77
N CYS A 83 4.50 20.43 -1.78
CA CYS A 83 4.43 19.85 -3.12
C CYS A 83 4.91 18.39 -3.08
N ILE A 84 4.21 17.52 -3.81
CA ILE A 84 4.56 16.09 -3.94
C ILE A 84 5.16 15.74 -5.32
N GLY A 85 5.42 16.74 -6.17
CA GLY A 85 6.05 16.50 -7.48
C GLY A 85 5.15 15.85 -8.53
N CYS A 86 3.83 15.86 -8.37
CA CYS A 86 2.88 15.27 -9.32
C CYS A 86 2.89 15.90 -10.73
N ALA A 87 3.52 17.08 -10.89
CA ALA A 87 3.67 17.80 -12.17
C ALA A 87 2.37 18.19 -12.89
N THR A 88 1.21 18.08 -12.23
CA THR A 88 -0.08 18.49 -12.82
C THR A 88 -0.09 19.98 -13.18
N CYS A 89 0.59 20.82 -12.40
CA CYS A 89 0.72 22.25 -12.70
C CYS A 89 1.44 22.53 -14.03
N THR A 90 2.40 21.69 -14.42
CA THR A 90 3.09 21.77 -15.72
C THR A 90 2.15 21.34 -16.84
N MET A 91 1.47 20.21 -16.68
CA MET A 91 0.57 19.66 -17.70
C MET A 91 -0.57 20.60 -18.09
N VAL A 92 -1.07 21.42 -17.16
CA VAL A 92 -2.16 22.37 -17.42
C VAL A 92 -1.67 23.76 -17.80
N CYS A 93 -0.37 24.02 -17.76
CA CYS A 93 0.15 25.36 -18.07
C CYS A 93 0.25 25.56 -19.58
N PRO A 94 -0.40 26.57 -20.18
CA PRO A 94 -0.37 26.77 -21.63
C PRO A 94 1.01 27.18 -22.17
N ASN A 95 1.86 27.76 -21.32
CA ASN A 95 3.17 28.34 -21.72
C ASN A 95 4.36 27.71 -20.97
N ASP A 96 4.18 26.56 -20.32
CA ASP A 96 5.20 25.90 -19.50
C ASP A 96 5.90 26.83 -18.49
N ALA A 97 5.13 27.77 -17.92
CA ALA A 97 5.63 28.79 -17.01
C ALA A 97 5.86 28.27 -15.59
N ILE A 98 5.47 27.03 -15.28
CA ILE A 98 5.54 26.46 -13.93
C ILE A 98 5.91 24.97 -13.95
N MET A 99 6.84 24.58 -13.09
CA MET A 99 7.21 23.18 -12.91
C MET A 99 7.71 22.85 -11.49
N PRO A 100 7.41 21.65 -10.97
CA PRO A 100 8.04 21.17 -9.75
C PRO A 100 9.45 20.64 -10.03
N MET A 101 10.41 21.07 -9.23
CA MET A 101 11.80 20.66 -9.24
C MET A 101 12.11 19.91 -7.95
N HIS A 102 12.69 18.72 -8.05
CA HIS A 102 13.15 18.00 -6.87
C HIS A 102 14.45 18.63 -6.35
N SER A 103 14.56 18.82 -5.04
CA SER A 103 15.76 19.29 -4.38
C SER A 103 16.71 18.13 -4.12
N ASP A 104 18.00 18.30 -4.40
CA ASP A 104 19.02 17.29 -4.08
C ASP A 104 19.38 17.27 -2.58
N GLU A 105 18.88 18.23 -1.79
CA GLU A 105 19.11 18.27 -0.35
C GLU A 105 18.34 17.18 0.40
N LYS A 106 18.89 16.74 1.55
CA LYS A 106 18.21 15.79 2.44
C LYS A 106 16.85 16.34 2.87
N ASP A 107 15.84 15.46 2.87
CA ASP A 107 14.47 15.74 3.29
C ASP A 107 14.39 16.19 4.76
N LYS A 108 14.41 17.52 4.97
CA LYS A 108 14.27 18.18 6.28
C LYS A 108 12.81 18.21 6.74
N LEU A 109 11.85 18.03 5.83
CA LEU A 109 10.41 17.99 6.16
C LEU A 109 10.12 16.90 7.21
N ARG A 110 10.86 15.78 7.19
CA ARG A 110 10.72 14.66 8.12
C ARG A 110 10.69 15.06 9.59
N MET A 111 11.45 16.10 9.96
CA MET A 111 11.56 16.58 11.34
C MET A 111 10.39 17.49 11.73
N HIS A 112 9.65 18.00 10.75
CA HIS A 112 8.55 18.95 10.91
C HIS A 112 7.16 18.35 10.63
N VAL A 113 7.07 17.09 10.17
CA VAL A 113 5.78 16.40 9.96
C VAL A 113 5.01 16.23 11.27
N ASN A 114 5.71 15.97 12.38
CA ASN A 114 5.11 15.70 13.68
C ASN A 114 5.27 16.90 14.63
N LEU A 115 4.53 17.98 14.37
CA LEU A 115 4.53 19.17 15.24
C LEU A 115 4.01 18.89 16.67
N GLY A 116 3.31 17.77 16.88
CA GLY A 116 2.76 17.35 18.18
C GLY A 116 3.70 16.55 19.09
N GLY A 117 5.01 16.52 18.83
CA GLY A 117 5.99 15.84 19.68
C GLY A 117 5.97 14.30 19.60
N GLN A 118 5.19 13.74 18.69
CA GLN A 118 5.16 12.28 18.48
C GLN A 118 6.38 11.84 17.67
N PRO A 119 7.14 10.83 18.13
CA PRO A 119 8.24 10.29 17.36
C PRO A 119 7.71 9.67 16.07
N ARG A 120 8.42 9.90 14.96
CA ARG A 120 8.09 9.29 13.68
C ARG A 120 8.21 7.77 13.79
N THR A 121 7.08 7.06 13.78
CA THR A 121 7.06 5.60 13.77
C THR A 121 7.37 5.10 12.35
N ARG A 122 8.54 4.45 12.18
CA ARG A 122 8.92 3.84 10.90
C ARG A 122 8.41 2.39 10.86
N GLY A 123 7.57 2.09 9.86
CA GLY A 123 7.23 0.72 9.52
C GLY A 123 8.36 0.08 8.68
N GLY A 124 8.97 -0.99 9.19
CA GLY A 124 9.86 -1.85 8.41
C GLY A 124 11.35 -1.49 8.41
N ARG A 125 12.17 -2.49 8.03
CA ARG A 125 13.64 -2.48 8.00
C ARG A 125 14.27 -1.70 6.84
N ARG A 126 13.50 -0.90 6.07
CA ARG A 126 14.02 -0.15 4.91
C ARG A 126 14.85 1.07 5.30
N ASN A 127 16.18 0.96 5.25
CA ASN A 127 17.10 2.08 5.48
C ASN A 127 17.15 3.09 4.33
N ASP A 128 16.49 2.79 3.21
CA ASP A 128 16.31 3.72 2.09
C ASP A 128 15.16 4.70 2.38
N SER A 129 15.41 5.97 2.04
CA SER A 129 14.44 7.05 2.08
C SER A 129 13.44 7.02 0.93
N GLY A 130 13.75 6.35 -0.19
CA GLY A 130 12.89 6.27 -1.36
C GLY A 130 11.85 5.15 -1.28
N SER A 131 10.61 5.46 -1.70
CA SER A 131 9.61 4.44 -2.00
C SER A 131 9.39 4.41 -3.51
N VAL A 132 9.37 3.22 -4.11
CA VAL A 132 8.99 3.04 -5.53
C VAL A 132 7.59 3.62 -5.78
N LEU A 133 6.67 3.49 -4.82
CA LEU A 133 5.33 4.06 -4.94
C LEU A 133 5.36 5.60 -5.03
N ASP A 134 6.33 6.26 -4.40
CA ASP A 134 6.49 7.72 -4.47
C ASP A 134 7.10 8.18 -5.81
N GLN A 135 7.69 7.26 -6.58
CA GLN A 135 8.24 7.52 -7.91
C GLN A 135 7.21 7.34 -9.03
N ILE A 136 6.09 6.68 -8.74
CA ILE A 136 5.01 6.46 -9.70
C ILE A 136 4.11 7.69 -9.73
N LYS A 137 3.94 8.30 -10.90
CA LYS A 137 3.02 9.42 -11.11
C LYS A 137 1.79 8.92 -11.85
N PHE A 138 0.63 9.05 -11.20
CA PHE A 138 -0.66 8.77 -11.84
C PHE A 138 -1.15 10.02 -12.55
N ILE A 139 -1.44 9.89 -13.84
CA ILE A 139 -2.09 10.94 -14.65
C ILE A 139 -3.60 10.73 -14.54
N ARG A 140 -4.36 11.82 -14.56
CA ARG A 140 -5.82 11.76 -14.52
C ARG A 140 -6.36 11.12 -15.81
N ILE A 141 -7.05 9.98 -15.70
CA ILE A 141 -7.58 9.23 -16.85
C ILE A 141 -8.53 10.06 -17.72
N SER A 142 -9.23 11.04 -17.13
CA SER A 142 -10.12 11.95 -17.84
C SER A 142 -9.41 12.83 -18.88
N MET A 143 -8.07 12.94 -18.82
CA MET A 143 -7.27 13.67 -19.80
C MET A 143 -6.85 12.81 -21.00
N LEU A 144 -7.04 11.48 -20.92
CA LEU A 144 -6.59 10.51 -21.93
C LEU A 144 -7.75 9.93 -22.75
N THR A 145 -8.99 10.27 -22.41
CA THR A 145 -10.19 9.66 -22.99
C THR A 145 -11.11 10.73 -23.57
N ASP A 146 -11.70 10.46 -24.73
CA ASP A 146 -12.71 11.28 -25.37
C ASP A 146 -13.93 10.41 -25.72
N PRO A 147 -15.09 10.56 -25.05
CA PRO A 147 -15.38 11.55 -24.00
C PRO A 147 -14.61 11.27 -22.71
N ALA A 148 -14.37 12.31 -21.92
CA ALA A 148 -13.65 12.21 -20.65
C ALA A 148 -14.37 11.26 -19.68
N LEU A 149 -13.67 10.22 -19.24
CA LEU A 149 -14.12 9.35 -18.14
C LEU A 149 -14.25 10.16 -16.85
N ASP A 150 -15.47 10.24 -16.34
CA ASP A 150 -15.85 10.95 -15.11
C ASP A 150 -16.55 10.00 -14.14
N SER A 151 -16.16 10.05 -12.86
CA SER A 151 -16.74 9.23 -11.79
C SER A 151 -18.20 9.56 -11.48
N GLY A 152 -18.68 10.74 -11.88
CA GLY A 152 -20.10 11.09 -11.77
C GLY A 152 -20.98 10.51 -12.87
N ARG A 153 -20.39 10.01 -13.98
CA ARG A 153 -21.12 9.54 -15.17
C ARG A 153 -20.91 8.05 -15.47
N HIS A 154 -19.82 7.47 -14.98
CA HIS A 154 -19.44 6.09 -15.27
C HIS A 154 -19.41 5.28 -13.97
N GLU A 155 -19.94 4.07 -14.06
CA GLU A 155 -19.82 3.08 -13.00
C GLU A 155 -18.50 2.33 -13.17
N PHE A 156 -17.76 2.16 -12.06
CA PHE A 156 -16.52 1.41 -12.03
C PHE A 156 -16.73 0.17 -11.17
N ASP A 157 -16.51 -1.01 -11.75
CA ASP A 157 -16.40 -2.21 -10.94
C ASP A 157 -15.02 -2.26 -10.28
N LEU A 158 -15.02 -2.31 -8.95
CA LEU A 158 -13.80 -2.39 -8.15
C LEU A 158 -13.42 -3.83 -7.83
N ARG A 159 -14.23 -4.82 -8.22
CA ARG A 159 -13.98 -6.22 -7.93
C ARG A 159 -12.83 -6.76 -8.77
N THR A 160 -12.10 -7.72 -8.20
CA THR A 160 -11.06 -8.47 -8.88
C THR A 160 -11.20 -9.95 -8.54
N LEU A 161 -10.46 -10.81 -9.25
CA LEU A 161 -10.52 -12.25 -9.08
C LEU A 161 -9.28 -12.75 -8.32
N ILE A 162 -9.50 -13.68 -7.40
CA ILE A 162 -8.44 -14.49 -6.79
C ILE A 162 -8.55 -15.93 -7.28
N GLY A 163 -7.41 -16.49 -7.71
CA GLY A 163 -7.32 -17.83 -8.28
C GLY A 163 -6.65 -17.84 -9.65
N ARG A 164 -6.65 -18.99 -10.32
CA ARG A 164 -6.05 -19.15 -11.64
C ARG A 164 -7.01 -18.63 -12.70
N ILE A 165 -6.80 -17.40 -13.14
CA ILE A 165 -7.57 -16.79 -14.24
C ILE A 165 -7.07 -17.40 -15.56
N GLN A 166 -7.96 -18.02 -16.32
CA GLN A 166 -7.65 -18.54 -17.66
C GLN A 166 -7.47 -17.39 -18.65
N SER A 167 -6.71 -17.62 -19.72
CA SER A 167 -6.66 -16.66 -20.82
C SER A 167 -8.05 -16.53 -21.48
N PRO A 168 -8.38 -15.39 -22.12
CA PRO A 168 -9.68 -15.22 -22.76
C PRO A 168 -10.01 -16.32 -23.77
N ALA A 169 -9.01 -16.80 -24.54
CA ALA A 169 -9.19 -17.87 -25.51
C ALA A 169 -9.53 -19.22 -24.84
N GLU A 170 -8.79 -19.59 -23.79
CA GLU A 170 -9.03 -20.83 -23.03
C GLU A 170 -10.36 -20.79 -22.28
N GLY A 171 -10.71 -19.64 -21.72
CA GLY A 171 -12.00 -19.43 -21.04
C GLY A 171 -13.17 -19.58 -22.00
N LEU A 172 -13.08 -19.02 -23.21
CA LEU A 172 -14.07 -19.20 -24.28
C LEU A 172 -14.18 -20.66 -24.74
N ALA A 173 -13.04 -21.36 -24.88
CA ALA A 173 -13.04 -22.77 -25.25
C ALA A 173 -13.71 -23.63 -24.16
N THR A 174 -13.32 -23.42 -22.90
CA THR A 174 -13.87 -24.13 -21.74
C THR A 174 -15.37 -23.88 -21.60
N PHE A 175 -15.83 -22.63 -21.83
CA PHE A 175 -17.24 -22.28 -21.82
C PHE A 175 -18.03 -22.98 -22.94
N LYS A 176 -17.49 -23.05 -24.16
CA LYS A 176 -18.13 -23.73 -25.30
C LYS A 176 -18.21 -25.23 -25.11
N GLU A 177 -17.14 -25.84 -24.61
CA GLU A 177 -17.01 -27.29 -24.43
C GLU A 177 -17.63 -27.78 -23.11
N GLN A 178 -18.12 -26.86 -22.27
CA GLN A 178 -18.54 -27.14 -20.89
C GLN A 178 -17.45 -27.90 -20.10
N GLY A 179 -16.19 -27.56 -20.38
CA GLY A 179 -15.02 -28.17 -19.77
C GLY A 179 -14.84 -27.74 -18.32
N TRP A 180 -13.90 -28.40 -17.64
CA TRP A 180 -13.52 -28.03 -16.28
C TRP A 180 -12.75 -26.69 -16.27
N ALA A 181 -13.15 -25.78 -15.39
CA ALA A 181 -12.46 -24.51 -15.15
C ALA A 181 -11.88 -24.47 -13.72
N PRO A 182 -10.71 -23.85 -13.52
CA PRO A 182 -10.15 -23.65 -12.19
C PRO A 182 -11.04 -22.74 -11.34
N ALA A 183 -11.09 -23.01 -10.03
CA ALA A 183 -11.84 -22.18 -9.10
C ALA A 183 -11.25 -20.76 -9.02
N VAL A 184 -12.13 -19.76 -9.13
CA VAL A 184 -11.84 -18.35 -8.90
C VAL A 184 -12.90 -17.75 -7.98
N ARG A 185 -12.54 -16.73 -7.20
CA ARG A 185 -13.46 -16.00 -6.32
C ARG A 185 -13.36 -14.50 -6.58
N GLU A 186 -14.49 -13.81 -6.59
CA GLU A 186 -14.50 -12.35 -6.58
C GLU A 186 -14.11 -11.80 -5.20
N ILE A 187 -13.22 -10.82 -5.21
CA ILE A 187 -12.69 -10.13 -4.04
C ILE A 187 -12.61 -8.63 -4.27
N TYR A 188 -12.55 -7.89 -3.18
CA TYR A 188 -12.12 -6.50 -3.19
C TYR A 188 -10.58 -6.45 -3.36
N PRO A 189 -10.01 -5.45 -4.07
CA PRO A 189 -8.59 -5.44 -4.43
C PRO A 189 -7.69 -5.16 -3.23
N LEU A 190 -8.30 -4.82 -2.08
CA LEU A 190 -7.63 -4.77 -0.79
C LEU A 190 -8.08 -5.95 0.07
N MET A 191 -7.12 -6.64 0.66
CA MET A 191 -7.33 -7.74 1.59
C MET A 191 -6.56 -7.49 2.89
N ILE A 192 -7.05 -8.07 3.98
CA ILE A 192 -6.34 -8.04 5.26
C ILE A 192 -5.23 -9.10 5.20
N GLY A 193 -3.99 -8.64 5.32
CA GLY A 193 -2.80 -9.49 5.16
C GLY A 193 -2.68 -10.60 6.21
N SER A 194 -1.88 -11.62 5.87
CA SER A 194 -1.68 -12.83 6.67
C SER A 194 -0.92 -12.54 7.97
N MET A 195 -1.66 -12.36 9.07
CA MET A 195 -1.12 -12.14 10.41
C MET A 195 -1.62 -13.25 11.34
N SER A 196 -0.71 -14.00 11.94
CA SER A 196 -1.08 -15.22 12.66
C SER A 196 -1.80 -14.97 13.99
N PHE A 197 -2.73 -15.86 14.30
CA PHE A 197 -3.28 -15.99 15.65
C PHE A 197 -2.13 -16.28 16.63
N GLY A 198 -1.87 -15.34 17.53
CA GLY A 198 -0.72 -15.33 18.44
C GLY A 198 0.34 -14.27 18.14
N ALA A 199 0.55 -13.90 16.87
CA ALA A 199 1.27 -12.66 16.55
C ALA A 199 0.40 -11.45 16.90
N LEU A 200 -0.88 -11.51 16.52
CA LEU A 200 -1.94 -10.64 17.01
C LEU A 200 -2.57 -11.23 18.28
N SER A 201 -3.13 -10.36 19.12
CA SER A 201 -3.97 -10.82 20.22
C SER A 201 -5.25 -11.50 19.67
N PRO A 202 -5.80 -12.50 20.39
CA PRO A 202 -7.06 -13.14 20.00
C PRO A 202 -8.17 -12.13 19.70
N ASN A 203 -8.35 -11.14 20.58
CA ASN A 203 -9.39 -10.11 20.44
C ASN A 203 -9.20 -9.26 19.18
N MET A 204 -7.95 -8.90 18.85
CA MET A 204 -7.66 -8.14 17.63
C MET A 204 -7.94 -8.98 16.40
N TRP A 205 -7.53 -10.26 16.39
CA TRP A 205 -7.74 -11.14 15.26
C TRP A 205 -9.24 -11.42 15.02
N GLU A 206 -10.00 -11.70 16.07
CA GLU A 206 -11.45 -11.86 15.98
C GLU A 206 -12.16 -10.54 15.60
N GLY A 207 -11.67 -9.40 16.09
CA GLY A 207 -12.17 -8.08 15.69
C GLY A 207 -11.99 -7.81 14.18
N LEU A 208 -10.85 -8.22 13.60
CA LEU A 208 -10.65 -8.15 12.14
C LEU A 208 -11.65 -9.05 11.41
N GLN A 209 -11.88 -10.27 11.90
CA GLN A 209 -12.87 -11.19 11.32
C GLN A 209 -14.29 -10.63 11.38
N MET A 210 -14.68 -9.99 12.49
CA MET A 210 -15.97 -9.32 12.62
C MET A 210 -16.10 -8.15 11.64
N GLY A 211 -15.04 -7.35 11.49
CA GLY A 211 -15.01 -6.27 10.50
C GLY A 211 -15.17 -6.78 9.08
N VAL A 212 -14.46 -7.86 8.71
CA VAL A 212 -14.60 -8.49 7.39
C VAL A 212 -16.01 -9.04 7.19
N ALA A 213 -16.60 -9.69 8.20
CA ALA A 213 -17.98 -10.17 8.11
C ALA A 213 -18.96 -9.01 7.87
N TYR A 214 -18.83 -7.91 8.61
CA TYR A 214 -19.64 -6.70 8.42
C TYR A 214 -19.50 -6.12 7.00
N LEU A 215 -18.26 -5.95 6.51
CA LEU A 215 -18.01 -5.42 5.17
C LEU A 215 -18.67 -6.27 4.08
N ASN A 216 -18.69 -7.59 4.26
CA ASN A 216 -19.30 -8.49 3.28
C ASN A 216 -20.82 -8.56 3.39
N GLU A 217 -21.36 -8.68 4.59
CA GLU A 217 -22.78 -8.97 4.82
C GLU A 217 -23.63 -7.68 4.78
N GLU A 218 -23.09 -6.56 5.27
CA GLU A 218 -23.83 -5.28 5.37
C GLU A 218 -23.49 -4.31 4.22
N LEU A 219 -22.22 -4.25 3.81
CA LEU A 219 -21.79 -3.31 2.75
C LEU A 219 -21.65 -3.97 1.37
N ASN A 220 -21.87 -5.28 1.26
CA ASN A 220 -21.67 -6.05 0.04
C ASN A 220 -20.29 -5.83 -0.61
N MET A 221 -19.27 -5.61 0.22
CA MET A 221 -17.88 -5.42 -0.18
C MET A 221 -17.13 -6.74 0.02
N PRO A 222 -16.66 -7.41 -1.05
CA PRO A 222 -16.08 -8.75 -0.98
C PRO A 222 -14.65 -8.78 -0.43
N VAL A 223 -14.42 -8.19 0.76
CA VAL A 223 -13.13 -8.16 1.43
C VAL A 223 -12.82 -9.54 2.01
N ARG A 224 -11.55 -9.94 1.93
CA ARG A 224 -11.05 -11.21 2.48
C ARG A 224 -9.96 -10.95 3.52
N MET A 225 -9.80 -11.87 4.46
CA MET A 225 -8.66 -11.87 5.38
C MET A 225 -7.91 -13.18 5.34
N CYS A 226 -6.60 -13.13 5.56
CA CYS A 226 -5.77 -14.33 5.66
C CYS A 226 -5.41 -14.66 7.11
N THR A 227 -5.51 -15.94 7.50
CA THR A 227 -5.31 -16.40 8.89
C THR A 227 -3.87 -16.22 9.40
N GLY A 228 -2.91 -16.19 8.48
CA GLY A 228 -1.50 -16.37 8.81
C GLY A 228 -1.17 -17.80 9.26
N GLU A 229 0.09 -18.02 9.62
CA GLU A 229 0.69 -19.34 9.94
C GLU A 229 0.26 -19.95 11.30
N GLY A 230 -0.71 -19.35 11.99
CA GLY A 230 -1.02 -19.68 13.40
C GLY A 230 -2.15 -20.68 13.61
N GLY A 231 -2.71 -21.22 12.53
CA GLY A 231 -3.96 -21.97 12.56
C GLY A 231 -5.19 -21.07 12.55
N CYS A 232 -6.37 -21.69 12.67
CA CYS A 232 -7.66 -21.03 12.66
C CYS A 232 -8.52 -21.58 13.82
N PRO A 233 -9.27 -20.75 14.56
CA PRO A 233 -10.15 -21.23 15.61
C PRO A 233 -11.19 -22.24 15.07
N PRO A 234 -11.42 -23.41 15.74
CA PRO A 234 -12.35 -24.44 15.27
C PRO A 234 -13.77 -23.94 15.02
N ARG A 235 -14.23 -22.99 15.84
CA ARG A 235 -15.54 -22.34 15.69
C ARG A 235 -15.69 -21.63 14.34
N LEU A 236 -14.62 -21.00 13.84
CA LEU A 236 -14.65 -20.32 12.55
C LEU A 236 -14.61 -21.31 11.39
N LEU A 237 -13.86 -22.41 11.53
CA LEU A 237 -13.81 -23.47 10.52
C LEU A 237 -15.20 -24.10 10.25
N ARG A 238 -16.07 -24.12 11.26
CA ARG A 238 -17.45 -24.66 11.14
C ARG A 238 -18.52 -23.58 10.92
N SER A 239 -18.10 -22.36 10.62
CA SER A 239 -18.97 -21.19 10.46
C SER A 239 -19.26 -20.86 9.00
N ARG A 240 -20.42 -20.23 8.74
CA ARG A 240 -20.75 -19.64 7.42
C ARG A 240 -19.80 -18.52 6.98
N PHE A 241 -19.04 -17.95 7.91
CA PHE A 241 -18.09 -16.87 7.64
C PHE A 241 -16.73 -17.37 7.12
N LEU A 242 -16.51 -18.69 7.08
CA LEU A 242 -15.27 -19.28 6.56
C LEU A 242 -15.00 -18.87 5.10
N LYS A 243 -16.06 -18.66 4.30
CA LYS A 243 -15.98 -18.18 2.91
C LYS A 243 -15.27 -16.82 2.74
N TYR A 244 -15.05 -16.07 3.81
CA TYR A 244 -14.33 -14.78 3.80
C TYR A 244 -12.86 -14.90 4.19
N VAL A 245 -12.42 -16.11 4.52
CA VAL A 245 -11.11 -16.39 5.10
C VAL A 245 -10.23 -17.14 4.12
N ILE A 246 -8.99 -16.71 4.01
CA ILE A 246 -7.92 -17.41 3.30
C ILE A 246 -7.10 -18.17 4.34
N LEU A 247 -7.03 -19.49 4.23
CA LEU A 247 -6.25 -20.31 5.14
C LEU A 247 -4.80 -20.36 4.66
N GLN A 248 -3.85 -20.00 5.52
CA GLN A 248 -2.42 -20.05 5.17
C GLN A 248 -1.77 -21.34 5.64
N ILE A 249 -1.01 -21.99 4.75
CA ILE A 249 -0.05 -23.03 5.09
C ILE A 249 1.37 -22.48 5.05
N ALA A 250 2.15 -22.77 6.07
CA ALA A 250 3.54 -22.37 6.20
C ALA A 250 4.39 -23.57 6.65
N SER A 251 5.71 -23.43 6.65
CA SER A 251 6.67 -24.50 6.94
C SER A 251 6.50 -25.19 8.30
N GLY A 252 5.92 -24.50 9.30
CA GLY A 252 5.63 -25.07 10.62
C GLY A 252 4.34 -25.88 10.69
N TYR A 253 3.49 -25.84 9.66
CA TYR A 253 2.20 -26.55 9.58
C TYR A 253 1.26 -26.38 10.79
N PHE A 254 1.44 -25.32 11.58
CA PHE A 254 0.68 -25.13 12.81
C PHE A 254 -0.82 -25.01 12.54
N GLY A 255 -1.61 -25.78 13.30
CA GLY A 255 -3.07 -25.83 13.22
C GLY A 255 -3.64 -26.52 11.98
N TRP A 256 -2.81 -27.06 11.08
CA TRP A 256 -3.30 -27.79 9.90
C TRP A 256 -3.93 -29.13 10.24
N ASP A 257 -3.51 -29.76 11.34
CA ASP A 257 -4.15 -30.97 11.84
C ASP A 257 -5.64 -30.72 12.12
N GLU A 258 -5.97 -29.68 12.90
CA GLU A 258 -7.35 -29.27 13.18
C GLU A 258 -8.11 -28.83 11.91
N ILE A 259 -7.44 -28.13 10.99
CA ILE A 259 -8.05 -27.71 9.71
C ILE A 259 -8.48 -28.92 8.89
N ILE A 260 -7.60 -29.92 8.74
CA ILE A 260 -7.88 -31.13 7.96
C ILE A 260 -9.03 -31.92 8.58
N HIS A 261 -9.01 -32.12 9.90
CA HIS A 261 -10.11 -32.78 10.61
C HIS A 261 -11.43 -32.02 10.52
N ALA A 262 -11.38 -30.69 10.34
CA ALA A 262 -12.57 -29.87 10.19
C ALA A 262 -13.20 -29.94 8.80
N ILE A 263 -12.47 -30.32 7.73
CA ILE A 263 -12.94 -30.29 6.33
C ILE A 263 -14.33 -30.95 6.15
N PRO A 264 -14.60 -32.18 6.65
CA PRO A 264 -15.91 -32.81 6.50
C PRO A 264 -17.05 -32.10 7.23
N HIS A 265 -16.72 -31.22 8.17
CA HIS A 265 -17.66 -30.49 9.02
C HIS A 265 -17.75 -29.00 8.68
N MET A 266 -17.04 -28.54 7.63
CA MET A 266 -17.12 -27.16 7.16
C MET A 266 -18.48 -26.91 6.50
N LYS A 267 -19.17 -25.84 6.92
CA LYS A 267 -20.44 -25.42 6.29
C LYS A 267 -20.22 -24.73 4.94
N GLU A 268 -19.06 -24.08 4.79
CA GLU A 268 -18.67 -23.30 3.64
C GLU A 268 -17.20 -23.57 3.34
N ASP A 269 -16.82 -23.58 2.07
CA ASP A 269 -15.40 -23.65 1.70
C ASP A 269 -14.68 -22.32 2.05
N PRO A 270 -13.39 -22.34 2.42
CA PRO A 270 -12.61 -21.11 2.57
C PRO A 270 -12.49 -20.36 1.24
N CYS A 271 -12.20 -19.06 1.31
CA CYS A 271 -12.05 -18.22 0.11
C CYS A 271 -10.91 -18.72 -0.79
N ALA A 272 -9.78 -19.07 -0.20
CA ALA A 272 -8.60 -19.57 -0.89
C ALA A 272 -7.65 -20.25 0.12
N ILE A 273 -6.66 -20.96 -0.39
CA ILE A 273 -5.50 -21.45 0.36
C ILE A 273 -4.26 -20.69 -0.09
N GLU A 274 -3.53 -20.12 0.87
CA GLU A 274 -2.27 -19.42 0.64
C GLU A 274 -1.09 -20.28 1.10
N ILE A 275 -0.18 -20.63 0.18
CA ILE A 275 1.04 -21.37 0.50
C ILE A 275 2.18 -20.38 0.71
N LYS A 276 2.65 -20.24 1.95
CA LYS A 276 3.69 -19.27 2.31
C LYS A 276 5.09 -19.84 2.08
N TYR A 277 5.71 -19.45 0.97
CA TYR A 277 7.13 -19.71 0.70
C TYR A 277 8.05 -18.66 1.32
N GLY A 278 7.58 -17.42 1.42
CA GLY A 278 8.35 -16.32 1.98
C GLY A 278 7.51 -15.20 2.57
N GLN A 279 8.14 -14.39 3.41
CA GLN A 279 7.61 -13.09 3.81
C GLN A 279 8.62 -11.96 3.63
N GLY A 280 8.16 -10.78 3.20
CA GLY A 280 9.04 -9.64 2.92
C GLY A 280 9.79 -9.09 4.15
N ALA A 281 9.28 -9.33 5.36
CA ALA A 281 9.94 -8.87 6.59
C ALA A 281 11.23 -9.64 6.93
N LYS A 282 11.30 -10.92 6.56
CA LYS A 282 12.46 -11.79 6.74
C LYS A 282 12.46 -12.86 5.64
N PRO A 283 12.96 -12.52 4.43
CA PRO A 283 13.11 -13.48 3.35
C PRO A 283 14.14 -14.54 3.75
N GLY A 284 13.81 -15.82 3.58
CA GLY A 284 14.72 -16.94 3.90
C GLY A 284 14.63 -17.47 5.33
N ASP A 285 13.85 -16.86 6.21
CA ASP A 285 13.58 -17.39 7.56
C ASP A 285 12.10 -17.75 7.74
N GLY A 286 11.84 -18.76 8.57
CA GLY A 286 10.50 -19.13 8.97
C GLY A 286 9.89 -18.17 10.00
N GLY A 287 8.60 -18.34 10.29
CA GLY A 287 7.90 -17.68 11.39
C GLY A 287 8.57 -17.84 12.75
N LEU A 288 8.34 -16.91 13.67
CA LEU A 288 8.79 -17.05 15.06
C LEU A 288 7.71 -16.52 15.99
N LEU A 289 7.20 -17.40 16.87
CA LEU A 289 6.37 -17.00 17.99
C LEU A 289 7.09 -17.28 19.31
N MET A 290 7.26 -16.24 20.13
CA MET A 290 7.96 -16.35 21.43
C MET A 290 7.13 -17.09 22.47
N TRP A 291 7.78 -17.88 23.31
CA TRP A 291 7.15 -18.71 24.34
C TRP A 291 6.12 -17.99 25.23
N HIS A 292 6.40 -16.76 25.66
CA HIS A 292 5.51 -15.99 26.55
C HIS A 292 4.21 -15.54 25.88
N LYS A 293 4.12 -15.64 24.55
CA LYS A 293 2.88 -15.42 23.80
C LYS A 293 2.08 -16.70 23.59
N VAL A 294 2.67 -17.88 23.81
CA VAL A 294 2.02 -19.18 23.60
C VAL A 294 1.19 -19.55 24.82
N ASN A 295 0.03 -18.90 24.93
CA ASN A 295 -0.98 -19.21 25.93
C ASN A 295 -1.72 -20.53 25.60
N LYS A 296 -2.55 -21.02 26.52
CA LYS A 296 -3.31 -22.28 26.35
C LYS A 296 -4.16 -22.31 25.08
N LEU A 297 -4.76 -21.18 24.70
CA LEU A 297 -5.59 -21.08 23.50
C LEU A 297 -4.76 -21.22 22.22
N ILE A 298 -3.65 -20.50 22.12
CA ILE A 298 -2.73 -20.54 20.97
C ILE A 298 -2.07 -21.93 20.88
N ALA A 299 -1.68 -22.50 22.03
CA ALA A 299 -1.15 -23.85 22.14
C ALA A 299 -2.13 -24.89 21.56
N ALA A 300 -3.40 -24.81 21.96
CA ALA A 300 -4.44 -25.71 21.47
C ALA A 300 -4.69 -25.54 19.96
N ILE A 301 -4.83 -24.32 19.46
CA ILE A 301 -5.05 -24.06 18.02
C ILE A 301 -3.88 -24.57 17.17
N ARG A 302 -2.64 -24.47 17.68
CA ARG A 302 -1.45 -24.87 16.94
C ARG A 302 -1.08 -26.35 17.10
N GLY A 303 -1.66 -27.06 18.06
CA GLY A 303 -1.30 -28.45 18.39
C GLY A 303 0.07 -28.57 19.06
N VAL A 304 0.45 -27.61 19.91
CA VAL A 304 1.78 -27.52 20.53
C VAL A 304 1.70 -27.33 22.06
N PRO A 305 2.73 -27.68 22.83
CA PRO A 305 2.75 -27.43 24.27
C PRO A 305 2.76 -25.93 24.61
N PRO A 306 2.07 -25.51 25.69
CA PRO A 306 2.07 -24.12 26.13
C PRO A 306 3.43 -23.69 26.67
N GLY A 307 3.77 -22.41 26.52
CA GLY A 307 5.01 -21.85 27.08
C GLY A 307 6.30 -22.26 26.36
N VAL A 308 6.24 -22.72 25.11
CA VAL A 308 7.41 -23.07 24.29
C VAL A 308 7.51 -22.10 23.10
N SER A 309 8.74 -21.70 22.76
CA SER A 309 8.98 -20.88 21.56
C SER A 309 8.80 -21.72 20.30
N LEU A 310 8.17 -21.15 19.28
CA LEU A 310 7.83 -21.82 18.04
C LEU A 310 8.58 -21.19 16.85
N PRO A 311 9.87 -21.55 16.64
CA PRO A 311 10.54 -21.25 15.39
C PRO A 311 9.97 -22.17 14.30
N SER A 312 9.52 -21.60 13.19
CA SER A 312 9.16 -22.39 12.01
C SER A 312 10.42 -22.62 11.17
N PRO A 313 10.57 -23.79 10.52
CA PRO A 313 11.66 -24.03 9.59
C PRO A 313 11.71 -22.98 8.46
N PRO A 314 12.89 -22.65 7.91
CA PRO A 314 13.03 -21.74 6.77
C PRO A 314 12.26 -22.15 5.52
N THR A 315 12.25 -23.46 5.23
CA THR A 315 11.64 -24.05 4.04
C THR A 315 10.57 -25.06 4.44
N HIS A 316 9.63 -25.33 3.54
CA HIS A 316 8.81 -26.53 3.72
C HIS A 316 9.71 -27.75 3.53
N GLN A 317 9.59 -28.74 4.41
CA GLN A 317 10.45 -29.94 4.39
C GLN A 317 10.34 -30.76 3.09
N THR A 318 9.36 -30.46 2.23
CA THR A 318 9.15 -31.07 0.91
C THR A 318 9.78 -30.27 -0.25
N GLN A 319 10.54 -29.20 0.02
CA GLN A 319 11.14 -28.31 -0.99
C GLN A 319 12.55 -28.72 -1.40
N TYR A 320 12.66 -29.71 -2.31
CA TYR A 320 13.93 -30.08 -2.94
C TYR A 320 14.05 -29.64 -4.41
N SER A 321 12.93 -29.43 -5.12
CA SER A 321 12.88 -28.86 -6.48
C SER A 321 11.59 -28.05 -6.70
N ILE A 322 11.56 -27.14 -7.68
CA ILE A 322 10.35 -26.33 -8.01
C ILE A 322 9.18 -27.23 -8.42
N GLU A 323 9.46 -28.20 -9.30
CA GLU A 323 8.48 -29.13 -9.86
C GLU A 323 7.86 -30.00 -8.77
N GLU A 324 8.66 -30.49 -7.83
CA GLU A 324 8.13 -31.33 -6.75
C GLU A 324 7.51 -30.52 -5.62
N SER A 325 7.94 -29.29 -5.37
CA SER A 325 7.53 -28.58 -4.16
C SER A 325 6.38 -27.63 -4.34
N VAL A 326 6.30 -26.94 -5.48
CA VAL A 326 5.22 -25.97 -5.73
C VAL A 326 4.04 -26.69 -6.38
N ALA A 327 4.28 -27.46 -7.44
CA ALA A 327 3.20 -28.12 -8.15
C ALA A 327 2.53 -29.20 -7.30
N LYS A 328 3.29 -30.09 -6.62
CA LYS A 328 2.67 -31.11 -5.75
C LYS A 328 1.93 -30.49 -4.58
N MET A 329 2.43 -29.40 -3.99
CA MET A 329 1.76 -28.77 -2.85
C MET A 329 0.47 -28.06 -3.28
N ILE A 330 0.49 -27.33 -4.40
CA ILE A 330 -0.72 -26.75 -4.99
C ILE A 330 -1.73 -27.86 -5.32
N GLN A 331 -1.28 -28.95 -5.93
CA GLN A 331 -2.11 -30.09 -6.28
C GLN A 331 -2.76 -30.71 -5.03
N SER A 332 -1.97 -31.05 -4.01
CA SER A 332 -2.45 -31.64 -2.76
C SER A 332 -3.46 -30.75 -2.04
N MET A 333 -3.19 -29.44 -1.95
CA MET A 333 -4.12 -28.49 -1.35
C MET A 333 -5.38 -28.34 -2.19
N SER A 334 -5.28 -28.35 -3.52
CA SER A 334 -6.46 -28.29 -4.40
C SER A 334 -7.32 -29.55 -4.25
N MET A 335 -6.69 -30.72 -4.18
CA MET A 335 -7.38 -32.01 -4.00
C MET A 335 -8.10 -32.10 -2.66
N ALA A 336 -7.55 -31.52 -1.58
CA ALA A 336 -8.18 -31.52 -0.26
C ALA A 336 -9.60 -30.88 -0.25
N TRP A 337 -9.87 -29.95 -1.18
CA TRP A 337 -11.18 -29.33 -1.38
C TRP A 337 -11.84 -29.71 -2.71
N GLY A 338 -11.41 -30.80 -3.35
CA GLY A 338 -11.99 -31.26 -4.63
C GLY A 338 -11.91 -30.21 -5.74
N PHE A 339 -10.84 -29.41 -5.76
CA PHE A 339 -10.60 -28.31 -6.70
C PHE A 339 -11.61 -27.14 -6.65
N ARG A 340 -12.45 -27.07 -5.62
CA ARG A 340 -13.44 -25.98 -5.43
C ARG A 340 -12.85 -24.70 -4.84
N VAL A 341 -11.65 -24.79 -4.26
CA VAL A 341 -10.98 -23.68 -3.56
C VAL A 341 -9.73 -23.26 -4.35
N PRO A 342 -9.58 -21.97 -4.66
CA PRO A 342 -8.36 -21.45 -5.27
C PRO A 342 -7.14 -21.63 -4.35
N VAL A 343 -6.01 -22.04 -4.90
CA VAL A 343 -4.74 -22.19 -4.17
C VAL A 343 -3.68 -21.34 -4.85
N TYR A 344 -2.94 -20.55 -4.08
CA TYR A 344 -1.89 -19.68 -4.62
C TYR A 344 -0.64 -19.60 -3.72
N PRO A 345 0.55 -19.43 -4.31
CA PRO A 345 1.79 -19.24 -3.56
C PRO A 345 1.97 -17.77 -3.14
N LYS A 346 2.43 -17.56 -1.90
CA LYS A 346 2.94 -16.27 -1.39
C LYS A 346 4.46 -16.29 -1.40
N ILE A 347 5.03 -15.44 -2.23
CA ILE A 347 6.48 -15.36 -2.48
C ILE A 347 6.98 -13.98 -2.05
N SER A 348 8.15 -13.92 -1.43
CA SER A 348 8.82 -12.66 -1.14
C SER A 348 9.49 -12.11 -2.40
N ALA A 349 9.24 -10.85 -2.72
CA ALA A 349 10.08 -10.14 -3.69
C ALA A 349 11.46 -9.87 -3.06
N THR A 350 12.47 -10.59 -3.52
CA THR A 350 13.88 -10.35 -3.21
C THR A 350 14.69 -10.38 -4.48
N THR A 351 15.52 -9.37 -4.69
CA THR A 351 16.51 -9.37 -5.76
C THR A 351 17.74 -10.15 -5.27
N THR A 352 17.93 -11.37 -5.75
CA THR A 352 19.23 -12.05 -5.72
C THR A 352 20.08 -11.54 -6.86
N THR A 353 20.36 -10.23 -6.87
CA THR A 353 21.41 -9.65 -7.71
C THR A 353 22.63 -9.51 -6.82
N ASN A 354 23.55 -10.47 -6.96
CA ASN A 354 24.94 -10.29 -6.59
C ASN A 354 25.58 -9.19 -7.44
#